data_AF-A0A955DBZ3-F1
#
_entry.id   AF-A0A955DBZ3-F1
#
_cell.length_a   1.000
_cell.length_b   1.000
_cell.length_c   1.000
_cell.angle_alpha   90.00
_cell.angle_beta   90.00
_cell.angle_gamma   90.00
#
_symmetry.space_group_name_H-M   'P 1'
#
loop_
_entity.id
_entity.type
_entity.pdbx_description
1 polymer ?
#
loop_
_entity_poly.entity_id
_entity_poly.type
_entity_poly.pdbx_seq_one_letter_code
_entity_poly.pdbx_strand_id
1 'polypeptide(L)'
;MSARKHNSKPEPTAAEMYASRRNDIARLLDVLQMELDKHADRAKADARNWGMTGDLGKVREDLINLVGFMSGMDPEQVIEFLNDAE
;
A
#
# COMPACT_ATOMS: atom_id res chain seq x y z
N MET A 1 -3.68 53.72 9.00
CA MET A 1 -2.88 52.51 8.74
C MET A 1 -3.72 51.30 9.10
N SER A 2 -4.25 50.56 8.13
CA SER A 2 -5.01 49.33 8.39
C SER A 2 -4.11 48.12 8.20
N ALA A 3 -3.84 47.39 9.28
CA ALA A 3 -3.10 46.13 9.23
C ALA A 3 -3.94 45.08 8.49
N ARG A 4 -3.41 44.54 7.39
CA ARG A 4 -3.97 43.36 6.72
C ARG A 4 -3.84 42.18 7.69
N LYS A 5 -4.96 41.68 8.21
CA LYS A 5 -5.03 40.36 8.85
C LYS A 5 -4.67 39.31 7.80
N HIS A 6 -3.49 38.70 7.91
CA HIS A 6 -3.18 37.49 7.18
C HIS A 6 -4.04 36.35 7.77
N ASN A 7 -5.02 35.90 7.01
CA ASN A 7 -5.87 34.78 7.38
C ASN A 7 -5.19 33.48 6.93
N SER A 8 -4.15 33.04 7.65
CA SER A 8 -3.54 31.72 7.41
C SER A 8 -4.47 30.64 7.95
N LYS A 9 -4.77 29.63 7.14
CA LYS A 9 -5.46 28.43 7.64
C LYS A 9 -4.61 27.83 8.78
N PRO A 10 -5.23 27.38 9.88
CA PRO A 10 -4.51 26.66 10.92
C PRO A 10 -3.80 25.46 10.31
N GLU A 11 -2.60 25.15 10.81
CA GLU A 11 -1.96 23.89 10.47
C GLU A 11 -2.81 22.72 10.98
N PRO A 12 -2.89 21.62 10.22
CA PRO A 12 -3.65 20.46 10.63
C PRO A 12 -3.04 19.81 11.87
N THR A 13 -3.91 19.35 12.76
CA THR A 13 -3.54 18.58 13.94
C THR A 13 -2.98 17.21 13.55
N ALA A 14 -2.27 16.57 14.47
CA ALA A 14 -1.81 15.19 14.28
C ALA A 14 -2.96 14.21 13.99
N ALA A 15 -4.13 14.41 14.61
CA ALA A 15 -5.31 13.58 14.40
C ALA A 15 -5.88 13.74 12.97
N GLU A 16 -5.96 14.97 12.47
CA GLU A 16 -6.40 15.25 11.10
C GLU A 16 -5.41 14.65 10.09
N MET A 17 -4.11 14.81 10.33
CA MET A 17 -3.07 14.21 9.48
C MET A 17 -3.12 12.68 9.49
N TYR A 18 -3.34 12.07 10.66
CA TYR A 18 -3.50 10.62 10.77
C TYR A 18 -4.72 10.14 9.98
N ALA A 19 -5.87 10.78 10.16
CA ALA A 19 -7.10 10.45 9.42
C ALA A 19 -6.92 10.61 7.91
N SER A 20 -6.28 11.69 7.46
CA SER A 20 -5.96 11.90 6.03
C SER A 20 -5.09 10.77 5.49
N ARG A 21 -3.99 10.44 6.17
CA ARG A 21 -3.07 9.37 5.74
C ARG A 21 -3.76 8.01 5.72
N ARG A 22 -4.62 7.73 6.69
CA ARG A 22 -5.40 6.49 6.74
C ARG A 22 -6.39 6.40 5.57
N ASN A 23 -6.98 7.52 5.15
CA ASN A 23 -7.81 7.57 3.96
C ASN A 23 -7.01 7.39 2.67
N ASP A 24 -5.81 7.97 2.58
CA ASP A 24 -4.95 7.82 1.42
C ASP A 24 -4.45 6.38 1.28
N ILE A 25 -4.07 5.72 2.38
CA ILE A 25 -3.73 4.29 2.40
C ILE A 25 -4.90 3.44 1.92
N ALA A 26 -6.13 3.70 2.38
CA ALA A 26 -7.31 2.96 1.92
C ALA A 26 -7.48 3.07 0.39
N ARG A 27 -7.34 4.28 -0.18
CA ARG A 27 -7.40 4.49 -1.63
C ARG A 27 -6.27 3.79 -2.37
N LEU A 28 -5.06 3.77 -1.81
CA LEU A 28 -3.93 3.05 -2.41
C LEU A 28 -4.17 1.54 -2.45
N LEU A 29 -4.80 0.97 -1.42
CA LEU A 29 -5.19 -0.44 -1.41
C LEU A 29 -6.26 -0.74 -2.47
N ASP A 30 -7.25 0.13 -2.63
CA ASP A 30 -8.26 0.00 -3.69
C ASP A 30 -7.60 0.01 -5.09
N VAL A 31 -6.69 0.96 -5.33
CA VAL A 31 -5.95 1.05 -6.60
C VAL A 31 -5.05 -0.17 -6.80
N LEU A 32 -4.37 -0.65 -5.75
CA LEU A 32 -3.54 -1.85 -5.83
C LEU A 32 -4.37 -3.06 -6.29
N GLN A 33 -5.57 -3.24 -5.76
CA GLN A 33 -6.47 -4.31 -6.21
C GLN A 33 -6.81 -4.16 -7.70
N MET A 34 -7.16 -2.95 -8.16
CA MET A 34 -7.45 -2.70 -9.56
C MET A 34 -6.25 -3.01 -10.48
N GLU A 35 -5.04 -2.70 -10.05
CA GLU A 35 -3.83 -2.99 -10.83
C GLU A 35 -3.48 -4.49 -10.84
N LEU A 36 -3.73 -5.21 -9.74
CA LEU A 36 -3.61 -6.66 -9.68
C LEU A 36 -4.60 -7.35 -10.63
N ASP A 37 -5.84 -6.87 -10.73
CA ASP A 37 -6.83 -7.39 -11.66
C ASP A 37 -6.39 -7.20 -13.12
N LYS A 38 -5.93 -5.99 -13.48
CA LYS A 38 -5.36 -5.72 -14.82
C LYS A 38 -4.11 -6.57 -15.10
N HIS A 39 -3.28 -6.78 -14.08
CA HIS A 39 -2.10 -7.64 -14.19
C HIS A 39 -2.51 -9.09 -14.46
N ALA A 40 -3.54 -9.61 -13.79
CA ALA A 40 -4.08 -10.95 -14.04
C ALA A 40 -4.58 -11.10 -15.47
N ASP A 41 -5.26 -10.09 -16.02
CA ASP A 41 -5.71 -10.13 -17.42
C ASP A 41 -4.55 -10.12 -18.42
N ARG A 42 -3.48 -9.38 -18.13
CA ARG A 42 -2.24 -9.41 -18.94
C ARG A 42 -1.55 -10.78 -18.85
N ALA A 43 -1.49 -11.39 -17.68
CA ALA A 43 -0.90 -12.71 -17.50
C ALA A 43 -1.69 -13.82 -18.23
N LYS A 44 -3.03 -13.71 -18.29
CA LYS A 44 -3.88 -14.62 -19.09
C LYS A 44 -3.59 -14.51 -20.58
N ALA A 45 -3.27 -13.30 -21.08
CA ALA A 45 -2.99 -13.07 -22.49
C ALA A 45 -1.68 -13.72 -22.96
N ASP A 46 -0.72 -13.94 -22.06
CA ASP A 46 0.51 -14.68 -22.32
C ASP A 46 0.94 -15.52 -21.11
N ALA A 47 0.37 -16.73 -21.02
CA ALA A 47 0.59 -17.66 -19.91
C ALA A 47 2.03 -18.18 -19.78
N ARG A 48 2.92 -17.91 -20.76
CA ARG A 48 4.34 -18.30 -20.70
C ARG A 48 5.25 -17.16 -20.28
N ASN A 49 4.71 -15.97 -20.05
CA ASN A 49 5.48 -14.82 -19.61
C ASN A 49 5.82 -14.92 -18.12
N TRP A 50 6.97 -15.50 -17.82
CA TRP A 50 7.54 -15.59 -16.47
C TRP A 50 7.80 -14.23 -15.81
N GLY A 51 7.90 -13.15 -16.59
CA GLY A 51 8.01 -11.80 -16.07
C GLY A 51 6.81 -11.41 -15.20
N MET A 52 5.59 -11.83 -15.59
CA MET A 52 4.38 -11.58 -14.80
C MET A 52 4.42 -12.27 -13.44
N THR A 53 4.95 -13.50 -13.38
CA THR A 53 5.15 -14.21 -12.11
C THR A 53 6.19 -13.51 -11.25
N GLY A 54 7.29 -13.04 -11.85
CA GLY A 54 8.32 -12.26 -11.15
C GLY A 54 7.79 -10.95 -10.57
N ASP A 55 6.97 -10.22 -11.32
CA ASP A 55 6.33 -8.99 -10.87
C ASP A 55 5.46 -9.23 -9.63
N LEU A 56 4.64 -10.30 -9.62
CA LEU A 56 3.86 -10.69 -8.43
C LEU A 56 4.74 -11.13 -7.25
N GLY A 57 5.88 -11.77 -7.52
CA GLY A 57 6.87 -12.09 -6.48
C GLY A 57 7.37 -10.85 -5.76
N LYS A 58 7.70 -9.79 -6.51
CA LYS A 58 8.13 -8.51 -5.94
C LYS A 58 7.02 -7.81 -5.16
N VAL A 59 5.79 -7.78 -5.70
CA VAL A 59 4.64 -7.21 -4.99
C VAL A 59 4.40 -7.94 -3.66
N ARG A 60 4.49 -9.27 -3.64
CA ARG A 60 4.37 -10.07 -2.42
C ARG A 60 5.45 -9.71 -1.39
N GLU A 61 6.72 -9.60 -1.81
CA GLU A 61 7.83 -9.20 -0.93
C GLU A 61 7.59 -7.82 -0.30
N ASP A 62 7.14 -6.83 -1.08
CA ASP A 62 6.86 -5.48 -0.57
C ASP A 62 5.72 -5.46 0.43
N LEU A 63 4.66 -6.24 0.19
CA LEU A 63 3.54 -6.36 1.13
C LEU A 63 3.96 -7.05 2.42
N ILE A 64 4.81 -8.08 2.36
CA ILE A 64 5.38 -8.73 3.55
C ILE A 64 6.17 -7.73 4.37
N ASN A 65 7.06 -6.96 3.75
CA ASN A 65 7.86 -5.95 4.43
C ASN A 65 6.99 -4.86 5.06
N LEU A 66 5.96 -4.41 4.36
CA LEU A 66 4.99 -3.42 4.86
C LEU A 66 4.22 -3.97 6.07
N VAL A 67 3.75 -5.22 6.01
CA VAL A 67 3.03 -5.86 7.11
C VAL A 67 3.96 -6.04 8.30
N GLY A 68 5.19 -6.54 8.10
CA GLY A 68 6.19 -6.68 9.17
C GLY A 68 6.48 -5.37 9.88
N PHE A 69 6.65 -4.27 9.13
CA PHE A 69 6.77 -2.93 9.70
C PHE A 69 5.56 -2.53 10.57
N MET A 70 4.33 -2.79 10.09
CA MET A 70 3.10 -2.42 10.80
C MET A 70 2.83 -3.29 12.04
N SER A 71 3.21 -4.57 12.00
CA SER A 71 2.98 -5.53 13.09
C SER A 71 4.15 -5.60 14.08
N GLY A 72 5.31 -5.04 13.74
CA GLY A 72 6.54 -5.20 14.52
C GLY A 72 7.12 -6.60 14.44
N MET A 73 6.80 -7.34 13.37
CA MET A 73 7.30 -8.69 13.11
C MET A 73 8.41 -8.66 12.06
N ASP A 74 9.35 -9.59 12.17
CA ASP A 74 10.31 -9.82 11.11
C ASP A 74 9.61 -10.38 9.85
N PRO A 75 10.06 -10.03 8.63
CA PRO A 75 9.48 -10.53 7.38
C PRO A 75 9.33 -12.06 7.33
N GLU A 76 10.27 -12.79 7.92
CA GLU A 76 10.25 -14.25 8.03
C GLU A 76 9.04 -14.75 8.80
N GLN A 77 8.66 -14.08 9.90
CA GLN A 77 7.49 -14.45 10.69
C GLN A 77 6.18 -14.22 9.93
N VAL A 78 6.14 -13.17 9.09
CA VAL A 78 5.01 -12.91 8.21
C VAL A 78 4.93 -13.98 7.11
N ILE A 79 6.07 -14.45 6.60
CA ILE A 79 6.12 -15.55 5.63
C ILE A 79 5.65 -16.86 6.26
N GLU A 80 6.10 -17.20 7.47
CA GLU A 80 5.65 -18.36 8.22
C GLU A 80 4.13 -18.34 8.39
N PHE A 81 3.57 -17.20 8.82
CA PHE A 81 2.12 -17.03 8.94
C PHE A 81 1.37 -17.28 7.63
N LEU A 82 1.89 -16.82 6.48
CA LEU A 82 1.26 -17.04 5.19
C LEU A 82 1.33 -18.51 4.74
N ASN A 83 2.41 -19.23 5.07
CA ASN A 83 2.58 -20.62 4.68
C ASN A 83 1.76 -21.58 5.57
N ASP A 84 1.49 -21.21 6.83
CA ASP A 84 0.63 -21.98 7.74
C ASP A 84 -0.87 -21.86 7.41
N ALA A 85 -1.25 -20.90 6.56
CA ALA A 85 -2.61 -20.66 6.12
C ALA A 85 -3.02 -21.47 4.86
N GLU A 86 -2.10 -22.27 4.29
CA GLU A 86 -2.35 -23.23 3.20
C GLU A 86 -2.69 -24.64 3.71
#